data_AF-A0A7C1DNH7-F1
#
_entry.id   AF-A0A7C1DNH7-F1
#
_cell.length_a   1.000
_cell.length_b   1.000
_cell.length_c   1.000
_cell.angle_alpha   90.00
_cell.angle_beta   90.00
_cell.angle_gamma   90.00
#
_symmetry.space_group_name_H-M   'P 1'
#
loop_
_entity.id
_entity.type
_entity.pdbx_description
1 polymer ?
#
loop_
_entity_poly.entity_id
_entity_poly.type
_entity_poly.pdbx_seq_one_letter_code
_entity_poly.pdbx_strand_id
1 'polypeptide(L)'
;MISKFRGKDFLTLMDFTKEEIWDILRVSYDLKMKRAMGEPHEYLRGKTFAALFENPSTRTRNSFQVGAAHLGAQAIYIRPDELQLTRGESLRDTARVLDRYYDGLFIRPASGTAQERVELFAEYMKKPVINACSDFTHPCQGLADLLTIWEKKGRLDNLKVAWSGDPWNVCHSLMVGCGLMGMDMFMAFPEGYDPHSEVLRFATEAAAVNNTKMVITRNLKEALDGADIVVSQVFFSMAHDSEKEQRQKDFAPYQINSDAVSVAKNDYIFMHCGPGHPGVEATEEMFEGSHSAYYDEAENRMHTEKAILALFCA
;
A
#
# COMPACT_ATOMS: atom_id res chain seq x y z
N MET A 1 16.03 -17.03 -4.29
CA MET A 1 15.03 -15.96 -4.12
C MET A 1 14.59 -15.87 -2.65
N ILE A 2 13.95 -16.90 -2.06
CA ILE A 2 13.46 -16.88 -0.66
C ILE A 2 14.53 -16.54 0.39
N SER A 3 15.78 -17.04 0.23
CA SER A 3 16.86 -16.79 1.20
C SER A 3 17.22 -15.32 1.41
N LYS A 4 16.83 -14.43 0.48
CA LYS A 4 17.13 -12.98 0.55
C LYS A 4 16.18 -12.23 1.51
N PHE A 5 14.97 -12.75 1.69
CA PHE A 5 13.88 -12.09 2.45
C PHE A 5 13.62 -12.75 3.79
N ARG A 6 13.89 -14.06 3.90
CA ARG A 6 13.57 -14.87 5.07
C ARG A 6 14.11 -14.24 6.37
N GLY A 7 13.22 -14.00 7.33
CA GLY A 7 13.56 -13.47 8.65
C GLY A 7 13.80 -11.95 8.68
N LYS A 8 13.66 -11.25 7.55
CA LYS A 8 13.66 -9.78 7.53
C LYS A 8 12.26 -9.24 7.84
N ASP A 9 12.21 -7.98 8.22
CA ASP A 9 10.96 -7.23 8.33
C ASP A 9 10.54 -6.64 6.97
N PHE A 10 9.26 -6.29 6.85
CA PHE A 10 8.70 -5.59 5.70
C PHE A 10 8.03 -4.30 6.19
N LEU A 11 8.81 -3.22 6.30
CA LEU A 11 8.36 -2.00 6.98
C LEU A 11 8.02 -0.86 6.02
N THR A 12 8.86 -0.65 5.01
CA THR A 12 8.63 0.32 3.94
C THR A 12 9.20 -0.18 2.61
N LEU A 13 8.67 0.30 1.48
CA LEU A 13 9.26 -0.01 0.17
C LEU A 13 10.65 0.59 -0.02
N MET A 14 11.03 1.59 0.79
CA MET A 14 12.36 2.20 0.76
C MET A 14 13.47 1.24 1.24
N ASP A 15 13.11 0.15 1.93
CA ASP A 15 14.06 -0.86 2.41
C ASP A 15 14.54 -1.82 1.30
N PHE A 16 13.98 -1.71 0.09
CA PHE A 16 14.12 -2.69 -0.97
C PHE A 16 14.68 -2.09 -2.27
N THR A 17 15.50 -2.87 -2.97
CA THR A 17 15.91 -2.51 -4.34
C THR A 17 14.81 -2.77 -5.36
N LYS A 18 14.95 -2.19 -6.56
CA LYS A 18 14.08 -2.47 -7.71
C LYS A 18 13.91 -3.97 -7.98
N GLU A 19 15.02 -4.73 -7.93
CA GLU A 19 15.04 -6.17 -8.16
C GLU A 19 14.31 -6.93 -7.05
N GLU A 20 14.44 -6.49 -5.80
CA GLU A 20 13.73 -7.10 -4.67
C GLU A 20 12.22 -6.91 -4.78
N ILE A 21 11.77 -5.70 -5.14
CA ILE A 21 10.34 -5.47 -5.39
C ILE A 21 9.86 -6.32 -6.58
N TRP A 22 10.64 -6.43 -7.66
CA TRP A 22 10.30 -7.31 -8.78
C TRP A 22 10.19 -8.78 -8.36
N ASP A 23 11.07 -9.27 -7.50
CA ASP A 23 10.99 -10.64 -6.97
C ASP A 23 9.70 -10.85 -6.16
N ILE A 24 9.30 -9.87 -5.34
CA ILE A 24 8.03 -9.92 -4.60
C ILE A 24 6.84 -9.91 -5.58
N LEU A 25 6.83 -9.03 -6.58
CA LEU A 25 5.75 -8.96 -7.58
C LEU A 25 5.61 -10.24 -8.39
N ARG A 26 6.71 -10.87 -8.80
CA ARG A 26 6.70 -12.15 -9.52
C ARG A 26 6.11 -13.28 -8.68
N VAL A 27 6.49 -13.36 -7.40
CA VAL A 27 5.91 -14.34 -6.48
C VAL A 27 4.43 -14.04 -6.23
N SER A 28 4.04 -12.77 -6.16
CA SER A 28 2.63 -12.36 -6.04
C SER A 28 1.81 -12.85 -7.22
N TYR A 29 2.31 -12.64 -8.44
CA TYR A 29 1.67 -13.11 -9.67
C TYR A 29 1.61 -14.64 -9.75
N ASP A 30 2.70 -15.35 -9.43
CA ASP A 30 2.72 -16.83 -9.37
C ASP A 30 1.67 -17.38 -8.39
N LEU A 31 1.59 -16.81 -7.19
CA LEU A 31 0.61 -17.19 -6.17
C LEU A 31 -0.83 -16.85 -6.54
N LYS A 32 -1.05 -15.80 -7.35
CA LYS A 32 -2.33 -15.48 -7.96
C LYS A 32 -2.72 -16.55 -8.99
N MET A 33 -1.81 -16.91 -9.88
CA MET A 33 -2.04 -17.92 -10.91
C MET A 33 -2.30 -19.31 -10.33
N LYS A 34 -1.51 -19.75 -9.34
CA LYS A 34 -1.75 -21.02 -8.63
C LYS A 34 -3.12 -21.07 -7.99
N ARG A 35 -3.58 -19.95 -7.41
CA ARG A 35 -4.93 -19.86 -6.85
C ARG A 35 -6.00 -19.98 -7.94
N ALA A 36 -5.86 -19.27 -9.05
CA ALA A 36 -6.80 -19.31 -10.17
C ALA A 36 -6.90 -20.72 -10.80
N MET A 37 -5.78 -21.46 -10.85
CA MET A 37 -5.71 -22.82 -11.38
C MET A 37 -6.12 -23.91 -10.37
N GLY A 38 -6.37 -23.55 -9.11
CA GLY A 38 -6.67 -24.52 -8.05
C GLY A 38 -5.47 -25.36 -7.61
N GLU A 39 -4.25 -24.92 -7.90
CA GLU A 39 -3.02 -25.61 -7.51
C GLU A 39 -2.73 -25.40 -6.02
N PRO A 40 -2.51 -26.45 -5.22
CA PRO A 40 -2.14 -26.32 -3.81
C PRO A 40 -0.79 -25.61 -3.62
N HIS A 41 -0.73 -24.65 -2.68
CA HIS A 41 0.47 -23.86 -2.39
C HIS A 41 0.60 -23.51 -0.90
N GLU A 42 0.45 -24.51 -0.05
CA GLU A 42 0.50 -24.37 1.42
C GLU A 42 1.94 -24.23 1.97
N TYR A 43 2.68 -23.22 1.50
CA TYR A 43 4.10 -23.04 1.85
C TYR A 43 4.35 -22.73 3.33
N LEU A 44 3.32 -22.33 4.08
CA LEU A 44 3.38 -21.96 5.49
C LEU A 44 2.51 -22.89 6.34
N ARG A 45 2.32 -24.15 5.91
CA ARG A 45 1.52 -25.13 6.64
C ARG A 45 1.95 -25.23 8.10
N GLY A 46 1.00 -24.98 9.01
CA GLY A 46 1.21 -25.07 10.46
C GLY A 46 1.85 -23.84 11.11
N LYS A 47 2.10 -22.77 10.34
CA LYS A 47 2.57 -21.48 10.85
C LYS A 47 1.44 -20.67 11.47
N THR A 48 1.76 -19.84 12.45
CA THR A 48 0.80 -18.95 13.11
C THR A 48 1.27 -17.49 13.07
N PHE A 49 0.36 -16.57 12.80
CA PHE A 49 0.64 -15.14 12.72
C PHE A 49 -0.18 -14.34 13.71
N ALA A 50 0.47 -13.39 14.38
CA ALA A 50 -0.22 -12.36 15.13
C ALA A 50 -0.73 -11.28 14.16
N ALA A 51 -2.00 -10.93 14.29
CA ALA A 51 -2.66 -9.90 13.49
C ALA A 51 -3.13 -8.76 14.40
N LEU A 52 -2.30 -7.72 14.57
CA LEU A 52 -2.57 -6.61 15.48
C LEU A 52 -3.10 -5.39 14.71
N PHE A 53 -4.40 -5.11 14.83
CA PHE A 53 -5.03 -3.97 14.15
C PHE A 53 -5.65 -3.02 15.17
N GLU A 54 -4.96 -1.91 15.43
CA GLU A 54 -5.47 -0.82 16.27
C GLU A 54 -6.49 0.05 15.53
N ASN A 55 -6.34 0.18 14.20
CA ASN A 55 -7.31 0.83 13.32
C ASN A 55 -8.14 -0.18 12.53
N PRO A 56 -9.49 -0.12 12.54
CA PRO A 56 -10.35 -1.09 11.85
C PRO A 56 -10.12 -1.05 10.33
N SER A 57 -9.95 -2.23 9.71
CA SER A 57 -9.78 -2.39 8.25
C SER A 57 -10.61 -3.56 7.73
N THR A 58 -11.46 -3.33 6.74
CA THR A 58 -12.10 -4.43 6.01
C THR A 58 -11.10 -5.10 5.08
N ARG A 59 -10.42 -4.34 4.20
CA ARG A 59 -9.53 -4.92 3.18
C ARG A 59 -8.34 -5.63 3.82
N THR A 60 -7.52 -4.88 4.55
CA THR A 60 -6.25 -5.39 5.12
C THR A 60 -6.44 -6.59 6.03
N ARG A 61 -7.46 -6.59 6.89
CA ARG A 61 -7.71 -7.72 7.78
C ARG A 61 -8.04 -8.98 6.97
N ASN A 62 -8.99 -8.87 6.05
CA ASN A 62 -9.46 -10.03 5.29
C ASN A 62 -8.40 -10.52 4.30
N SER A 63 -7.67 -9.62 3.64
CA SER A 63 -6.63 -9.97 2.67
C SER A 63 -5.47 -10.74 3.33
N PHE A 64 -5.01 -10.31 4.52
CA PHE A 64 -3.98 -11.04 5.27
C PHE A 64 -4.50 -12.39 5.81
N GLN A 65 -5.70 -12.43 6.40
CA GLN A 65 -6.24 -13.67 6.98
C GLN A 65 -6.51 -14.72 5.90
N VAL A 66 -7.12 -14.33 4.78
CA VAL A 66 -7.38 -15.23 3.65
C VAL A 66 -6.07 -15.60 2.95
N GLY A 67 -5.14 -14.67 2.78
CA GLY A 67 -3.80 -14.93 2.25
C GLY A 67 -3.03 -15.97 3.07
N ALA A 68 -3.00 -15.82 4.40
CA ALA A 68 -2.39 -16.79 5.31
C ALA A 68 -3.06 -18.17 5.21
N ALA A 69 -4.40 -18.22 5.18
CA ALA A 69 -5.15 -19.46 5.03
C ALA A 69 -4.82 -20.19 3.71
N HIS A 70 -4.68 -19.46 2.59
CA HIS A 70 -4.24 -20.04 1.31
C HIS A 70 -2.85 -20.67 1.37
N LEU A 71 -1.97 -20.17 2.24
CA LEU A 71 -0.64 -20.72 2.48
C LEU A 71 -0.61 -21.83 3.55
N GLY A 72 -1.76 -22.24 4.08
CA GLY A 72 -1.84 -23.26 5.14
C GLY A 72 -1.49 -22.76 6.54
N ALA A 73 -1.42 -21.43 6.73
CA ALA A 73 -1.16 -20.80 8.01
C ALA A 73 -2.45 -20.31 8.68
N GLN A 74 -2.37 -20.04 9.98
CA GLN A 74 -3.45 -19.41 10.74
C GLN A 74 -3.04 -17.99 11.17
N ALA A 75 -3.93 -17.03 10.98
CA ALA A 75 -3.76 -15.68 11.49
C ALA A 75 -4.72 -15.43 12.66
N ILE A 76 -4.17 -15.15 13.83
CA ILE A 76 -4.91 -14.89 15.06
C ILE A 76 -5.07 -13.39 15.22
N TYR A 77 -6.31 -12.93 15.08
CA TYR A 77 -6.67 -11.53 15.26
C TYR A 77 -6.57 -11.14 16.73
N ILE A 78 -5.71 -10.17 17.02
CA ILE A 78 -5.51 -9.62 18.35
C ILE A 78 -6.29 -8.31 18.42
N ARG A 79 -7.29 -8.31 19.30
CA ARG A 79 -8.08 -7.14 19.62
C ARG A 79 -7.28 -6.19 20.52
N PRO A 80 -7.05 -4.94 20.10
CA PRO A 80 -6.30 -3.97 20.91
C PRO A 80 -6.91 -3.73 22.29
N ASP A 81 -8.24 -3.77 22.41
CA ASP A 81 -8.97 -3.60 23.66
C ASP A 81 -8.83 -4.80 24.62
N GLU A 82 -8.33 -5.94 24.13
CA GLU A 82 -8.05 -7.14 24.92
C GLU A 82 -6.56 -7.25 25.31
N LEU A 83 -5.70 -6.33 24.84
CA LEU A 83 -4.30 -6.30 25.22
C LEU A 83 -4.09 -5.65 26.60
N GLN A 84 -3.11 -6.19 27.34
CA GLN A 84 -2.68 -5.66 28.64
C GLN A 84 -1.96 -4.30 28.53
N LEU A 85 -1.79 -3.77 27.32
CA LEU A 85 -1.33 -2.41 27.07
C LEU A 85 -2.16 -1.38 27.86
N THR A 86 -3.47 -1.60 27.95
CA THR A 86 -4.39 -0.74 28.72
C THR A 86 -4.21 -0.86 30.24
N ARG A 87 -3.55 -1.92 30.73
CA ARG A 87 -3.25 -2.18 32.14
C ARG A 87 -1.78 -1.92 32.50
N GLY A 88 -1.00 -1.37 31.58
CA GLY A 88 0.37 -0.90 31.81
C GLY A 88 1.48 -1.85 31.35
N GLU A 89 1.19 -2.91 30.60
CA GLU A 89 2.25 -3.70 29.94
C GLU A 89 2.93 -2.84 28.86
N SER A 90 4.27 -2.90 28.80
CA SER A 90 5.02 -2.15 27.80
C SER A 90 4.86 -2.80 26.42
N LEU A 91 4.88 -1.98 25.36
CA LEU A 91 4.90 -2.49 23.98
C LEU A 91 6.09 -3.43 23.72
N ARG A 92 7.23 -3.15 24.36
CA ARG A 92 8.44 -3.98 24.32
C ARG A 92 8.20 -5.38 24.87
N ASP A 93 7.54 -5.49 26.01
CA ASP A 93 7.26 -6.80 26.63
C ASP A 93 6.20 -7.55 25.82
N THR A 94 5.18 -6.83 25.33
CA THR A 94 4.20 -7.38 24.39
C THR A 94 4.87 -7.98 23.16
N ALA A 95 5.77 -7.23 22.49
CA ALA A 95 6.53 -7.69 21.32
C ALA A 95 7.29 -8.99 21.61
N ARG A 96 8.01 -9.05 22.73
CA ARG A 96 8.78 -10.23 23.15
C ARG A 96 7.92 -11.45 23.48
N VAL A 97 6.72 -11.23 24.00
CA VAL A 97 5.75 -12.30 24.26
C VAL A 97 5.20 -12.84 22.95
N LEU A 98 4.78 -11.96 22.04
CA LEU A 98 4.28 -12.36 20.71
C LEU A 98 5.35 -13.12 19.90
N ASP A 99 6.61 -12.67 19.94
CA ASP A 99 7.75 -13.34 19.27
C ASP A 99 7.94 -14.81 19.65
N ARG A 100 7.54 -15.19 20.88
CA ARG A 100 7.65 -16.56 21.38
C ARG A 100 6.47 -17.45 20.98
N TYR A 101 5.33 -16.87 20.62
CA TYR A 101 4.12 -17.61 20.28
C TYR A 101 3.93 -17.74 18.77
N TYR A 102 4.26 -16.71 18.03
CA TYR A 102 3.93 -16.58 16.61
C TYR A 102 5.16 -16.71 15.72
N ASP A 103 4.95 -17.07 14.47
CA ASP A 103 5.98 -17.14 13.43
C ASP A 103 6.21 -15.79 12.72
N GLY A 104 5.35 -14.80 12.97
CA GLY A 104 5.47 -13.43 12.49
C GLY A 104 4.32 -12.55 12.98
N LEU A 105 4.46 -11.25 12.78
CA LEU A 105 3.47 -10.23 13.12
C LEU A 105 3.15 -9.41 11.88
N PHE A 106 1.86 -9.20 11.58
CA PHE A 106 1.44 -8.08 10.74
C PHE A 106 0.61 -7.10 11.57
N ILE A 107 0.98 -5.82 11.47
CA ILE A 107 0.50 -4.77 12.37
C ILE A 107 -0.03 -3.56 11.59
N ARG A 108 -1.18 -3.04 12.04
CA ARG A 108 -1.75 -1.75 11.63
C ARG A 108 -2.00 -0.91 12.88
N PRO A 109 -1.02 -0.10 13.31
CA PRO A 109 -1.15 0.66 14.55
C PRO A 109 -2.10 1.86 14.42
N ALA A 110 -2.41 2.48 15.56
CA ALA A 110 -3.19 3.70 15.66
C ALA A 110 -2.42 4.89 15.11
N SER A 111 -3.15 5.84 14.53
CA SER A 111 -2.56 7.02 13.93
C SER A 111 -1.90 7.95 14.96
N GLY A 112 -0.88 8.68 14.54
CA GLY A 112 -0.06 9.59 15.34
C GLY A 112 1.27 8.98 15.82
N THR A 113 1.34 7.66 16.02
CA THR A 113 2.58 6.95 16.45
C THR A 113 2.83 5.68 15.66
N ALA A 114 2.18 5.52 14.49
CA ALA A 114 2.12 4.22 13.86
C ALA A 114 3.49 3.70 13.41
N GLN A 115 4.31 4.53 12.77
CA GLN A 115 5.61 4.09 12.26
C GLN A 115 6.57 3.70 13.39
N GLU A 116 6.65 4.50 14.46
CA GLU A 116 7.47 4.21 15.64
C GLU A 116 7.05 2.90 16.32
N ARG A 117 5.75 2.61 16.38
CA ARG A 117 5.24 1.34 16.91
C ARG A 117 5.70 0.16 16.06
N VAL A 118 5.57 0.27 14.74
CA VAL A 118 6.04 -0.78 13.82
C VAL A 118 7.53 -1.06 14.04
N GLU A 119 8.35 -0.01 14.10
CA GLU A 119 9.79 -0.11 14.32
C GLU A 119 10.14 -0.70 15.68
N LEU A 120 9.41 -0.33 16.73
CA LEU A 120 9.59 -0.92 18.06
C LEU A 120 9.32 -2.43 18.06
N PHE A 121 8.24 -2.88 17.40
CA PHE A 121 8.00 -4.32 17.27
C PHE A 121 9.13 -5.00 16.50
N ALA A 122 9.60 -4.40 15.40
CA ALA A 122 10.72 -4.93 14.62
C ALA A 122 12.03 -5.00 15.42
N GLU A 123 12.29 -4.02 16.30
CA GLU A 123 13.48 -4.00 17.17
C GLU A 123 13.46 -5.14 18.20
N TYR A 124 12.30 -5.45 18.77
CA TYR A 124 12.18 -6.38 19.89
C TYR A 124 11.73 -7.80 19.52
N MET A 125 11.27 -8.03 18.28
CA MET A 125 10.97 -9.34 17.73
C MET A 125 12.16 -9.88 16.93
N LYS A 126 12.32 -11.21 16.94
CA LYS A 126 13.23 -11.93 16.04
C LYS A 126 12.50 -12.48 14.83
N LYS A 127 11.19 -12.66 14.94
CA LYS A 127 10.30 -13.07 13.85
C LYS A 127 9.90 -11.84 13.02
N PRO A 128 9.69 -12.01 11.70
CA PRO A 128 9.32 -10.92 10.81
C PRO A 128 8.14 -10.09 11.31
N VAL A 129 8.30 -8.78 11.25
CA VAL A 129 7.26 -7.77 11.41
C VAL A 129 6.91 -7.17 10.05
N ILE A 130 5.62 -7.14 9.75
CA ILE A 130 5.07 -6.64 8.49
C ILE A 130 4.22 -5.41 8.80
N ASN A 131 4.61 -4.27 8.24
CA ASN A 131 3.81 -3.06 8.27
C ASN A 131 2.61 -3.19 7.32
N ALA A 132 1.45 -3.49 7.90
CA ALA A 132 0.23 -3.60 7.13
C ALA A 132 -0.29 -2.21 6.70
N CYS A 133 -0.05 -1.16 7.50
CA CYS A 133 -0.29 0.26 7.21
C CYS A 133 0.14 1.10 8.42
N SER A 134 0.93 2.15 8.20
CA SER A 134 1.23 3.20 9.16
C SER A 134 0.83 4.56 8.61
N ASP A 135 0.97 5.62 9.41
CA ASP A 135 0.78 7.01 8.95
C ASP A 135 1.87 7.45 7.98
N PHE A 136 3.05 6.83 8.08
CA PHE A 136 4.18 7.16 7.23
C PHE A 136 4.08 6.48 5.87
N THR A 137 3.65 5.21 5.82
CA THR A 137 3.67 4.42 4.59
C THR A 137 2.66 3.26 4.63
N HIS A 138 2.16 2.85 3.47
CA HIS A 138 1.32 1.67 3.30
C HIS A 138 1.93 0.72 2.25
N PRO A 139 3.04 0.03 2.57
CA PRO A 139 3.86 -0.69 1.58
C PRO A 139 3.12 -1.88 0.95
N CYS A 140 2.20 -2.51 1.69
CA CYS A 140 1.33 -3.56 1.16
C CYS A 140 0.39 -3.06 0.05
N GLN A 141 -0.11 -1.82 0.16
CA GLN A 141 -0.93 -1.19 -0.88
C GLN A 141 -0.04 -0.85 -2.08
N GLY A 142 1.12 -0.25 -1.88
CA GLY A 142 2.05 0.07 -2.98
C GLY A 142 2.44 -1.15 -3.81
N LEU A 143 2.64 -2.33 -3.20
CA LEU A 143 2.85 -3.57 -3.97
C LEU A 143 1.62 -3.99 -4.78
N ALA A 144 0.42 -3.89 -4.21
CA ALA A 144 -0.82 -4.20 -4.93
C ALA A 144 -1.02 -3.25 -6.12
N ASP A 145 -0.68 -1.97 -5.93
CA ASP A 145 -0.75 -0.97 -6.99
C ASP A 145 0.20 -1.36 -8.13
N LEU A 146 1.47 -1.62 -7.82
CA LEU A 146 2.46 -2.04 -8.81
C LEU A 146 2.09 -3.34 -9.52
N LEU A 147 1.55 -4.33 -8.81
CA LEU A 147 1.09 -5.57 -9.45
C LEU A 147 -0.05 -5.27 -10.43
N THR A 148 -1.01 -4.43 -10.04
CA THR A 148 -2.15 -4.06 -10.88
C THR A 148 -1.72 -3.30 -12.12
N ILE A 149 -0.82 -2.32 -11.98
CA ILE A 149 -0.26 -1.59 -13.11
C ILE A 149 0.44 -2.54 -14.07
N TRP A 150 1.28 -3.44 -13.54
CA TRP A 150 2.00 -4.41 -14.35
C TRP A 150 1.06 -5.34 -15.12
N GLU A 151 0.01 -5.85 -14.48
CA GLU A 151 -0.97 -6.72 -15.14
C GLU A 151 -1.76 -6.00 -16.24
N LYS A 152 -2.17 -4.74 -15.99
CA LYS A 152 -3.02 -3.99 -16.92
C LYS A 152 -2.23 -3.37 -18.07
N LYS A 153 -0.98 -2.97 -17.84
CA LYS A 153 -0.14 -2.29 -18.84
C LYS A 153 0.96 -3.17 -19.43
N GLY A 154 1.18 -4.37 -18.87
CA GLY A 154 2.21 -5.31 -19.29
C GLY A 154 3.65 -4.91 -18.93
N ARG A 155 3.83 -3.74 -18.31
CA ARG A 155 5.11 -3.16 -17.90
C ARG A 155 4.93 -2.21 -16.72
N LEU A 156 6.04 -1.75 -16.15
CA LEU A 156 6.06 -0.68 -15.16
C LEU A 156 6.89 0.50 -15.64
N ASP A 157 7.97 0.28 -16.38
CA ASP A 157 8.82 1.36 -16.88
C ASP A 157 8.13 2.20 -17.96
N ASN A 158 8.54 3.47 -18.05
CA ASN A 158 8.08 4.41 -19.08
C ASN A 158 6.55 4.60 -19.10
N LEU A 159 5.91 4.54 -17.93
CA LEU A 159 4.51 4.88 -17.73
C LEU A 159 4.40 6.19 -16.94
N LYS A 160 3.36 6.97 -17.23
CA LYS A 160 3.00 8.16 -16.45
C LYS A 160 1.86 7.82 -15.49
N VAL A 161 2.13 7.96 -14.19
CA VAL A 161 1.15 7.86 -13.11
C VAL A 161 0.74 9.26 -12.70
N ALA A 162 -0.54 9.56 -12.78
CA ALA A 162 -1.14 10.79 -12.26
C ALA A 162 -1.82 10.50 -10.92
N TRP A 163 -1.57 11.34 -9.92
CA TRP A 163 -2.13 11.22 -8.58
C TRP A 163 -3.00 12.44 -8.25
N SER A 164 -4.17 12.19 -7.67
CA SER A 164 -5.02 13.20 -7.05
C SER A 164 -5.56 12.72 -5.71
N GLY A 165 -5.34 13.50 -4.66
CA GLY A 165 -5.82 13.20 -3.32
C GLY A 165 -4.76 13.47 -2.27
N ASP A 166 -5.09 13.16 -1.01
CA ASP A 166 -4.22 13.40 0.14
C ASP A 166 -2.84 12.72 -0.06
N PRO A 167 -1.72 13.45 -0.16
CA PRO A 167 -0.42 12.87 -0.44
C PRO A 167 0.21 12.31 0.85
N TRP A 168 -0.45 11.31 1.44
CA TRP A 168 -0.08 10.67 2.69
C TRP A 168 0.47 9.25 2.47
N ASN A 169 0.29 8.33 3.41
CA ASN A 169 0.89 6.99 3.42
C ASN A 169 0.81 6.17 2.11
N VAL A 170 -0.33 6.17 1.41
CA VAL A 170 -0.49 5.46 0.13
C VAL A 170 0.26 6.19 -0.98
N CYS A 171 0.11 7.51 -1.08
CA CYS A 171 0.88 8.33 -2.01
C CYS A 171 2.39 8.10 -1.81
N HIS A 172 2.86 8.12 -0.56
CA HIS A 172 4.25 7.87 -0.21
C HIS A 172 4.75 6.52 -0.73
N SER A 173 3.97 5.44 -0.52
CA SER A 173 4.32 4.11 -1.02
C SER A 173 4.37 4.06 -2.54
N LEU A 174 3.40 4.69 -3.22
CA LEU A 174 3.36 4.72 -4.68
C LEU A 174 4.48 5.59 -5.27
N MET A 175 4.84 6.71 -4.65
CA MET A 175 6.00 7.53 -5.03
C MET A 175 7.29 6.71 -5.04
N VAL A 176 7.53 5.96 -3.97
CA VAL A 176 8.69 5.06 -3.87
C VAL A 176 8.65 3.99 -4.95
N GLY A 177 7.50 3.34 -5.13
CA GLY A 177 7.29 2.34 -6.18
C GLY A 177 7.56 2.88 -7.59
N CYS A 178 7.00 4.04 -7.92
CA CYS A 178 7.20 4.74 -9.20
C CYS A 178 8.68 5.08 -9.44
N GLY A 179 9.34 5.67 -8.44
CA GLY A 179 10.74 6.07 -8.55
C GLY A 179 11.67 4.88 -8.77
N LEU A 180 11.46 3.78 -8.04
CA LEU A 180 12.26 2.56 -8.18
C LEU A 180 12.01 1.85 -9.52
N MET A 181 10.76 1.84 -9.99
CA MET A 181 10.36 1.07 -11.17
C MET A 181 10.58 1.80 -12.50
N GLY A 182 10.95 3.08 -12.48
CA GLY A 182 11.15 3.88 -13.68
C GLY A 182 9.82 4.35 -14.28
N MET A 183 8.88 4.75 -13.43
CA MET A 183 7.68 5.48 -13.81
C MET A 183 7.89 6.98 -13.56
N ASP A 184 7.23 7.79 -14.40
CA ASP A 184 6.97 9.18 -14.06
C ASP A 184 5.77 9.25 -13.12
N MET A 185 5.86 10.04 -12.06
CA MET A 185 4.71 10.33 -11.19
C MET A 185 4.45 11.83 -11.12
N PHE A 186 3.23 12.22 -11.46
CA PHE A 186 2.75 13.59 -11.41
C PHE A 186 1.63 13.67 -10.39
N MET A 187 1.82 14.46 -9.34
CA MET A 187 0.88 14.57 -8.23
C MET A 187 0.26 15.95 -8.21
N ALA A 188 -1.07 15.99 -8.25
CA ALA A 188 -1.86 17.21 -8.14
C ALA A 188 -2.57 17.27 -6.80
N PHE A 189 -2.23 18.27 -6.00
CA PHE A 189 -2.89 18.57 -4.73
C PHE A 189 -2.66 20.04 -4.33
N PRO A 190 -3.50 20.62 -3.45
CA PRO A 190 -3.40 22.02 -3.05
C PRO A 190 -2.06 22.37 -2.38
N GLU A 191 -1.70 23.65 -2.39
CA GLU A 191 -0.52 24.14 -1.70
C GLU A 191 -0.63 23.95 -0.18
N GLY A 192 0.48 23.63 0.48
CA GLY A 192 0.52 23.41 1.94
C GLY A 192 0.27 21.96 2.38
N TYR A 193 -0.01 21.05 1.43
CA TYR A 193 -0.23 19.64 1.69
C TYR A 193 0.91 18.76 1.16
N ASP A 194 2.15 19.25 1.08
CA ASP A 194 3.24 18.48 0.47
C ASP A 194 3.55 17.16 1.23
N PRO A 195 3.95 16.09 0.51
CA PRO A 195 4.29 14.80 1.11
C PRO A 195 5.50 14.93 2.03
N HIS A 196 5.71 13.90 2.86
CA HIS A 196 6.85 13.87 3.78
C HIS A 196 8.18 14.02 3.01
N SER A 197 9.02 14.96 3.44
CA SER A 197 10.21 15.39 2.71
C SER A 197 11.22 14.26 2.47
N GLU A 198 11.35 13.34 3.42
CA GLU A 198 12.20 12.15 3.28
C GLU A 198 11.75 11.24 2.14
N VAL A 199 10.44 11.00 2.02
CA VAL A 199 9.86 10.16 0.97
C VAL A 199 10.02 10.84 -0.39
N LEU A 200 9.72 12.14 -0.45
CA LEU A 200 9.89 12.92 -1.68
C LEU A 200 11.35 12.90 -2.16
N ARG A 201 12.31 13.09 -1.25
CA ARG A 201 13.74 13.00 -1.55
C ARG A 201 14.10 11.63 -2.10
N PHE A 202 13.75 10.55 -1.40
CA PHE A 202 14.04 9.18 -1.83
C PHE A 202 13.47 8.89 -3.22
N ALA A 203 12.17 9.19 -3.42
CA ALA A 203 11.49 8.94 -4.68
C ALA A 203 12.10 9.74 -5.84
N THR A 204 12.50 10.99 -5.58
CA THR A 204 13.16 11.85 -6.58
C THR A 204 14.55 11.34 -6.95
N GLU A 205 15.34 10.89 -5.98
CA GLU A 205 16.66 10.28 -6.23
C GLU A 205 16.53 8.98 -7.02
N ALA A 206 15.58 8.11 -6.65
CA ALA A 206 15.30 6.88 -7.38
C ALA A 206 14.82 7.13 -8.82
N ALA A 207 13.94 8.14 -9.01
CA ALA A 207 13.48 8.56 -10.32
C ALA A 207 14.65 9.08 -11.18
N ALA A 208 15.56 9.87 -10.61
CA ALA A 208 16.74 10.37 -11.33
C ALA A 208 17.66 9.23 -11.81
N VAL A 209 17.87 8.19 -11.00
CA VAL A 209 18.62 6.98 -11.41
C VAL A 209 17.97 6.28 -12.60
N ASN A 210 16.64 6.29 -12.69
CA ASN A 210 15.88 5.68 -13.78
C ASN A 210 15.55 6.66 -14.95
N ASN A 211 16.04 7.91 -14.91
CA ASN A 211 15.70 8.98 -15.85
C ASN A 211 14.18 9.30 -15.95
N THR A 212 13.46 9.15 -14.84
CA THR A 212 12.05 9.56 -14.72
C THR A 212 11.87 10.72 -13.75
N LYS A 213 10.63 11.19 -13.57
CA LYS A 213 10.30 12.41 -12.86
C LYS A 213 9.32 12.18 -11.71
N MET A 214 9.55 12.92 -10.62
CA MET A 214 8.59 13.16 -9.55
C MET A 214 8.17 14.62 -9.64
N VAL A 215 6.93 14.88 -10.04
CA VAL A 215 6.42 16.24 -10.29
C VAL A 215 5.26 16.52 -9.36
N ILE A 216 5.37 17.59 -8.57
CA ILE A 216 4.26 18.15 -7.80
C ILE A 216 3.73 19.35 -8.59
N THR A 217 2.43 19.36 -8.86
CA THR A 217 1.72 20.48 -9.50
C THR A 217 0.47 20.86 -8.71
N ARG A 218 0.01 22.09 -8.91
CA ARG A 218 -1.27 22.60 -8.38
C ARG A 218 -2.37 22.57 -9.46
N ASN A 219 -2.10 21.95 -10.60
CA ASN A 219 -3.03 21.84 -11.73
C ASN A 219 -3.34 20.37 -12.01
N LEU A 220 -4.58 19.97 -11.77
CA LEU A 220 -5.03 18.60 -12.01
C LEU A 220 -4.86 18.18 -13.48
N LYS A 221 -5.20 19.04 -14.44
CA LYS A 221 -5.10 18.70 -15.87
C LYS A 221 -3.65 18.49 -16.30
N GLU A 222 -2.68 19.22 -15.72
CA GLU A 222 -1.26 19.00 -15.97
C GLU A 222 -0.79 17.62 -15.49
N ALA A 223 -1.24 17.21 -14.31
CA ALA A 223 -0.93 15.88 -13.80
C ALA A 223 -1.54 14.78 -14.69
N LEU A 224 -2.79 14.95 -15.13
CA LEU A 224 -3.53 13.97 -15.91
C LEU A 224 -3.12 13.88 -17.39
N ASP A 225 -2.54 14.95 -17.96
CA ASP A 225 -2.21 15.02 -19.39
C ASP A 225 -1.33 13.84 -19.84
N GLY A 226 -1.83 13.00 -20.74
CA GLY A 226 -1.11 11.83 -21.24
C GLY A 226 -0.83 10.73 -20.18
N ALA A 227 -1.53 10.73 -19.05
CA ALA A 227 -1.37 9.70 -18.02
C ALA A 227 -1.78 8.30 -18.52
N ASP A 228 -0.99 7.28 -18.17
CA ASP A 228 -1.31 5.86 -18.37
C ASP A 228 -2.16 5.32 -17.21
N ILE A 229 -1.96 5.87 -16.01
CA ILE A 229 -2.62 5.49 -14.77
C ILE A 229 -3.10 6.75 -14.08
N VAL A 230 -4.38 6.78 -13.70
CA VAL A 230 -4.99 7.84 -12.91
C VAL A 230 -5.34 7.25 -11.55
N VAL A 231 -4.68 7.75 -10.50
CA VAL A 231 -4.89 7.31 -9.12
C VAL A 231 -5.59 8.41 -8.35
N SER A 232 -6.69 8.05 -7.70
CA SER A 232 -7.35 8.93 -6.74
C SER A 232 -7.22 8.40 -5.32
N GLN A 233 -7.20 9.29 -4.34
CA GLN A 233 -7.35 8.96 -2.92
C GLN A 233 -8.31 9.94 -2.26
N VAL A 234 -8.96 9.49 -1.17
CA VAL A 234 -9.76 10.33 -0.28
C VAL A 234 -9.02 11.63 0.08
N PHE A 235 -9.76 12.74 0.10
CA PHE A 235 -9.19 14.07 0.36
C PHE A 235 -8.83 14.33 1.83
N PHE A 236 -9.43 13.55 2.73
CA PHE A 236 -9.18 13.58 4.17
C PHE A 236 -9.15 12.14 4.67
N SER A 237 -8.07 11.76 5.34
CA SER A 237 -7.97 10.46 6.00
C SER A 237 -8.64 10.50 7.38
N MET A 238 -8.85 9.32 8.01
CA MET A 238 -9.37 9.23 9.39
C MET A 238 -8.51 9.98 10.42
N ALA A 239 -7.25 10.29 10.10
CA ALA A 239 -6.34 11.01 10.99
C ALA A 239 -6.60 12.53 11.03
N HIS A 240 -7.41 13.06 10.09
CA HIS A 240 -7.60 14.51 9.89
C HIS A 240 -9.05 14.97 10.12
N ASP A 241 -9.80 14.32 11.03
CA ASP A 241 -11.22 14.61 11.26
C ASP A 241 -11.50 16.08 11.61
N SER A 242 -10.59 16.77 12.31
CA SER A 242 -10.72 18.19 12.67
C SER A 242 -10.57 19.15 11.49
N GLU A 243 -9.96 18.72 10.39
CA GLU A 243 -9.66 19.55 9.20
C GLU A 243 -10.57 19.20 8.01
N LYS A 244 -11.48 18.26 8.18
CA LYS A 244 -12.30 17.67 7.12
C LYS A 244 -12.98 18.70 6.22
N GLU A 245 -13.64 19.71 6.81
CA GLU A 245 -14.35 20.74 6.03
C GLU A 245 -13.42 21.61 5.19
N GLN A 246 -12.23 21.94 5.72
CA GLN A 246 -11.25 22.74 5.00
C GLN A 246 -10.65 21.94 3.85
N ARG A 247 -10.24 20.70 4.11
CA ARG A 247 -9.68 19.81 3.08
C ARG A 247 -10.69 19.51 1.97
N GLN A 248 -11.97 19.33 2.30
CA GLN A 248 -13.01 19.18 1.27
C GLN A 248 -13.07 20.38 0.32
N LYS A 249 -12.96 21.61 0.83
CA LYS A 249 -12.95 22.82 -0.01
C LYS A 249 -11.68 22.91 -0.86
N ASP A 250 -10.52 22.65 -0.25
CA ASP A 250 -9.23 22.79 -0.92
C ASP A 250 -9.06 21.75 -2.03
N PHE A 251 -9.49 20.51 -1.79
CA PHE A 251 -9.37 19.40 -2.74
C PHE A 251 -10.54 19.29 -3.72
N ALA A 252 -11.65 20.01 -3.55
CA ALA A 252 -12.78 19.96 -4.50
C ALA A 252 -12.36 20.17 -5.98
N PRO A 253 -11.43 21.08 -6.33
CA PRO A 253 -10.93 21.25 -7.70
C PRO A 253 -10.13 20.04 -8.23
N TYR A 254 -9.76 19.09 -7.38
CA TYR A 254 -8.93 17.93 -7.69
C TYR A 254 -9.75 16.64 -7.91
N GLN A 255 -11.09 16.72 -7.91
CA GLN A 255 -11.93 15.54 -8.16
C GLN A 255 -11.66 14.90 -9.53
N ILE A 256 -11.48 13.59 -9.55
CA ILE A 256 -11.38 12.82 -10.79
C ILE A 256 -12.78 12.58 -11.35
N ASN A 257 -13.02 13.12 -12.53
CA ASN A 257 -14.27 12.95 -13.27
C ASN A 257 -13.99 12.89 -14.78
N SER A 258 -15.04 12.68 -15.57
CA SER A 258 -14.96 12.45 -17.01
C SER A 258 -14.37 13.65 -17.78
N ASP A 259 -14.55 14.90 -17.31
CA ASP A 259 -13.85 16.07 -17.89
C ASP A 259 -12.37 16.08 -17.51
N ALA A 260 -12.04 15.80 -16.26
CA ALA A 260 -10.66 15.81 -15.78
C ALA A 260 -9.79 14.81 -16.54
N VAL A 261 -10.29 13.59 -16.73
CA VAL A 261 -9.57 12.51 -17.43
C VAL A 261 -9.58 12.63 -18.95
N SER A 262 -10.28 13.61 -19.53
CA SER A 262 -10.32 13.81 -21.00
C SER A 262 -8.96 14.10 -21.65
N VAL A 263 -7.97 14.51 -20.84
CA VAL A 263 -6.59 14.74 -21.27
C VAL A 263 -5.66 13.53 -21.01
N ALA A 264 -6.14 12.49 -20.31
CA ALA A 264 -5.39 11.25 -20.14
C ALA A 264 -5.35 10.44 -21.45
N LYS A 265 -4.53 9.40 -21.51
CA LYS A 265 -4.51 8.51 -22.68
C LYS A 265 -5.83 7.78 -22.80
N ASN A 266 -6.27 7.48 -24.03
CA ASN A 266 -7.53 6.77 -24.29
C ASN A 266 -7.62 5.38 -23.63
N ASP A 267 -6.49 4.75 -23.28
CA ASP A 267 -6.43 3.43 -22.66
C ASP A 267 -6.01 3.49 -21.18
N TYR A 268 -6.10 4.68 -20.53
CA TYR A 268 -5.73 4.84 -19.13
C TYR A 268 -6.46 3.84 -18.22
N ILE A 269 -5.88 3.53 -17.06
CA ILE A 269 -6.60 2.83 -16.00
C ILE A 269 -6.83 3.77 -14.82
N PHE A 270 -7.97 3.61 -14.15
CA PHE A 270 -8.30 4.30 -12.91
C PHE A 270 -8.08 3.36 -11.72
N MET A 271 -7.40 3.86 -10.68
CA MET A 271 -7.06 3.13 -9.45
C MET A 271 -7.41 3.95 -8.21
N HIS A 272 -7.74 3.27 -7.12
CA HIS A 272 -8.07 3.89 -5.84
C HIS A 272 -7.96 2.85 -4.70
N CYS A 273 -7.12 3.09 -3.69
CA CYS A 273 -6.87 2.11 -2.60
C CYS A 273 -8.11 1.74 -1.78
N GLY A 274 -9.06 2.68 -1.72
CA GLY A 274 -10.35 2.55 -1.07
C GLY A 274 -10.29 2.63 0.46
N PRO A 275 -11.45 2.75 1.14
CA PRO A 275 -12.79 2.91 0.55
C PRO A 275 -12.91 4.24 -0.20
N GLY A 276 -13.55 4.21 -1.37
CA GLY A 276 -13.88 5.41 -2.14
C GLY A 276 -15.25 5.97 -1.75
N HIS A 277 -15.42 7.27 -1.91
CA HIS A 277 -16.64 8.05 -1.77
C HIS A 277 -17.02 8.64 -3.13
N PRO A 278 -17.84 7.93 -3.92
CA PRO A 278 -18.34 8.44 -5.19
C PRO A 278 -18.96 9.84 -5.05
N GLY A 279 -18.55 10.76 -5.92
CA GLY A 279 -18.97 12.16 -5.91
C GLY A 279 -18.14 13.09 -5.03
N VAL A 280 -17.13 12.57 -4.32
CA VAL A 280 -16.16 13.38 -3.55
C VAL A 280 -14.80 13.39 -4.23
N GLU A 281 -13.97 12.36 -4.08
CA GLU A 281 -12.65 12.33 -4.72
C GLU A 281 -12.67 11.85 -6.17
N ALA A 282 -13.65 11.01 -6.52
CA ALA A 282 -13.90 10.58 -7.88
C ALA A 282 -15.40 10.35 -8.13
N THR A 283 -15.86 10.50 -9.37
CA THR A 283 -17.25 10.20 -9.73
C THR A 283 -17.52 8.68 -9.73
N GLU A 284 -18.79 8.30 -9.58
CA GLU A 284 -19.22 6.88 -9.64
C GLU A 284 -18.77 6.18 -10.93
N GLU A 285 -18.82 6.90 -12.07
CA GLU A 285 -18.32 6.42 -13.36
C GLU A 285 -16.86 5.98 -13.31
N MET A 286 -16.01 6.61 -12.49
CA MET A 286 -14.61 6.21 -12.38
C MET A 286 -14.46 4.87 -11.67
N PHE A 287 -15.30 4.59 -10.68
CA PHE A 287 -15.27 3.33 -9.94
C PHE A 287 -15.89 2.17 -10.72
N GLU A 288 -16.98 2.41 -11.45
CA GLU A 288 -17.79 1.37 -12.12
C GLU A 288 -17.53 1.30 -13.64
N GLY A 289 -16.82 2.27 -14.20
CA GLY A 289 -16.57 2.38 -15.64
C GLY A 289 -15.50 1.43 -16.16
N SER A 290 -15.40 1.35 -17.49
CA SER A 290 -14.50 0.41 -18.18
C SER A 290 -13.00 0.64 -17.95
N HIS A 291 -12.61 1.85 -17.54
CA HIS A 291 -11.23 2.18 -17.16
C HIS A 291 -10.88 1.75 -15.72
N SER A 292 -11.87 1.37 -14.91
CA SER A 292 -11.66 1.04 -13.51
C SER A 292 -10.85 -0.23 -13.33
N ALA A 293 -9.79 -0.15 -12.54
CA ALA A 293 -9.05 -1.27 -11.99
C ALA A 293 -9.28 -1.41 -10.47
N TYR A 294 -10.26 -0.70 -9.90
CA TYR A 294 -10.50 -0.59 -8.46
C TYR A 294 -10.65 -1.95 -7.74
N TYR A 295 -11.42 -2.87 -8.32
CA TYR A 295 -11.64 -4.18 -7.73
C TYR A 295 -10.47 -5.15 -7.98
N ASP A 296 -9.77 -5.03 -9.12
CA ASP A 296 -8.58 -5.82 -9.40
C ASP A 296 -7.43 -5.43 -8.45
N GLU A 297 -7.26 -4.13 -8.19
CA GLU A 297 -6.34 -3.59 -7.19
C GLU A 297 -6.67 -4.13 -5.78
N ALA A 298 -7.96 -4.12 -5.42
CA ALA A 298 -8.43 -4.65 -4.15
C ALA A 298 -8.21 -6.18 -4.03
N GLU A 299 -8.30 -6.94 -5.11
CA GLU A 299 -7.95 -8.36 -5.13
C GLU A 299 -6.43 -8.55 -4.97
N ASN A 300 -5.64 -7.77 -5.69
CA ASN A 300 -4.19 -7.88 -5.72
C ASN A 300 -3.53 -7.64 -4.36
N ARG A 301 -4.18 -6.90 -3.45
CA ARG A 301 -3.82 -6.82 -2.02
C ARG A 301 -3.61 -8.19 -1.38
N MET A 302 -4.54 -9.13 -1.60
CA MET A 302 -4.42 -10.46 -1.01
C MET A 302 -3.23 -11.24 -1.60
N HIS A 303 -2.99 -11.12 -2.90
CA HIS A 303 -1.91 -11.88 -3.56
C HIS A 303 -0.53 -11.34 -3.22
N THR A 304 -0.37 -10.02 -3.11
CA THR A 304 0.89 -9.41 -2.68
C THR A 304 1.17 -9.67 -1.21
N GLU A 305 0.17 -9.58 -0.33
CA GLU A 305 0.31 -9.95 1.07
C GLU A 305 0.63 -11.44 1.24
N LYS A 306 0.08 -12.32 0.40
CA LYS A 306 0.45 -13.74 0.35
C LYS A 306 1.94 -13.91 0.00
N ALA A 307 2.45 -13.16 -0.98
CA ALA A 307 3.86 -13.20 -1.36
C ALA A 307 4.77 -12.71 -0.23
N ILE A 308 4.40 -11.63 0.48
CA ILE A 308 5.13 -11.15 1.65
C ILE A 308 5.21 -12.27 2.71
N LEU A 309 4.09 -12.88 3.08
CA LEU A 309 4.09 -13.96 4.06
C LEU A 309 4.98 -15.14 3.60
N ALA A 310 4.86 -15.56 2.34
CA ALA A 310 5.62 -16.70 1.81
C ALA A 310 7.13 -16.42 1.70
N LEU A 311 7.53 -15.19 1.39
CA LEU A 311 8.94 -14.82 1.21
C LEU A 311 9.64 -14.53 2.54
N PHE A 312 8.98 -13.83 3.45
CA PHE A 312 9.59 -13.32 4.67
C PHE A 312 9.44 -14.31 5.84
N CYS A 313 8.36 -15.10 5.88
CA CYS A 313 7.98 -15.92 7.03
C CYS A 313 8.04 -17.45 6.81
N ALA A 314 8.53 -17.92 5.66
CA ALA A 314 8.75 -19.35 5.39
C ALA A 314 9.91 -19.97 6.20
#